data_AF-A0A522TFW9-F1
#
_entry.id   AF-A0A522TFW9-F1
#
_cell.length_a   1.000
_cell.length_b   1.000
_cell.length_c   1.000
_cell.angle_alpha   90.00
_cell.angle_beta   90.00
_cell.angle_gamma   90.00
#
_symmetry.space_group_name_H-M   'P 1'
#
loop_
_entity.id
_entity.type
_entity.pdbx_description
1 polymer ?
#
loop_
_entity_poly.entity_id
_entity_poly.type
_entity_poly.pdbx_seq_one_letter_code
_entity_poly.pdbx_strand_id
1 'polypeptide(L)'
;MSTGVARSSSAVDPKYQAILEQYAAGMKFYGQQKFDKAKPHLEKVCEGPYRELAERAQVHLHTCNNRLAAADGKPQSGQDLYQAAIVKLNSAQYQDAEDLLTKALQRGFKGPDVSYALACLHAQTHDSEAALVHLQEAIQGDGFCRVLAQQDHDFDALMEDPRFTEILYPEPKA
;
A
#
# COMPACT_ATOMS: atom_id res chain seq x y z
N MET A 1 -59.97 -11.04 1.90
CA MET A 1 -59.01 -12.06 1.43
C MET A 1 -58.18 -11.48 0.30
N SER A 2 -56.89 -11.84 0.27
CA SER A 2 -55.89 -11.64 -0.80
C SER A 2 -55.21 -10.27 -0.93
N THR A 3 -54.16 -10.19 -0.11
CA THR A 3 -52.83 -9.60 -0.32
C THR A 3 -52.32 -9.50 -1.76
N GLY A 4 -51.68 -8.38 -2.09
CA GLY A 4 -50.79 -8.24 -3.24
C GLY A 4 -49.67 -7.25 -2.93
N VAL A 5 -48.62 -7.70 -2.25
CA VAL A 5 -47.37 -6.95 -2.10
C VAL A 5 -46.66 -6.98 -3.46
N ALA A 6 -46.63 -5.85 -4.16
CA ALA A 6 -45.81 -5.68 -5.35
C ALA A 6 -44.33 -5.64 -4.93
N ARG A 7 -43.62 -6.76 -5.11
CA ARG A 7 -42.17 -6.76 -5.28
C ARG A 7 -41.89 -6.48 -6.76
N SER A 8 -41.18 -5.40 -7.09
CA SER A 8 -40.59 -5.22 -8.41
C SER A 8 -39.25 -4.48 -8.33
N SER A 9 -38.20 -5.31 -8.39
CA SER A 9 -36.82 -5.12 -8.91
C SER A 9 -36.16 -3.74 -8.84
N SER A 10 -35.12 -3.63 -8.01
CA SER A 10 -34.04 -2.66 -8.18
C SER A 10 -33.28 -2.97 -9.48
N ALA A 11 -33.61 -2.29 -10.57
CA ALA A 11 -32.80 -2.35 -11.79
C ALA A 11 -31.41 -1.76 -11.47
N VAL A 12 -30.37 -2.57 -11.64
CA VAL A 12 -28.98 -2.13 -11.48
C VAL A 12 -28.70 -1.03 -12.50
N ASP A 13 -28.11 0.08 -12.05
CA ASP A 13 -27.74 1.23 -12.90
C ASP A 13 -26.96 0.74 -14.13
N PRO A 14 -27.39 1.05 -15.38
CA PRO A 14 -26.69 0.64 -16.60
C PRO A 14 -25.21 1.03 -16.62
N LYS A 15 -24.84 2.16 -15.99
CA LYS A 15 -23.44 2.57 -15.86
C LYS A 15 -22.66 1.65 -14.92
N TYR A 16 -23.28 1.20 -13.84
CA TYR A 16 -22.69 0.25 -12.91
C TYR A 16 -22.49 -1.10 -13.59
N GLN A 17 -23.49 -1.57 -14.34
CA GLN A 17 -23.40 -2.80 -15.12
C GLN A 17 -22.26 -2.76 -16.14
N ALA A 18 -22.11 -1.64 -16.88
CA ALA A 18 -21.03 -1.47 -17.84
C ALA A 18 -19.63 -1.50 -17.19
N ILE A 19 -19.46 -0.83 -16.04
CA ILE A 19 -18.18 -0.87 -15.30
C ILE A 19 -17.93 -2.27 -14.72
N LEU A 20 -18.95 -2.96 -14.24
CA LEU A 20 -18.85 -4.34 -13.75
C LEU A 20 -18.41 -5.30 -14.87
N GLU A 21 -18.92 -5.12 -16.09
CA GLU A 21 -18.51 -5.88 -17.27
C GLU A 21 -17.04 -5.61 -17.66
N GLN A 22 -16.59 -4.35 -17.59
CA GLN A 22 -15.17 -4.02 -17.76
C GLN A 22 -14.31 -4.72 -16.71
N TYR A 23 -14.74 -4.70 -15.44
CA TYR A 23 -14.03 -5.38 -14.36
C TYR A 23 -13.97 -6.89 -14.60
N ALA A 24 -15.09 -7.53 -14.94
CA ALA A 24 -15.14 -8.96 -15.23
C ALA A 24 -14.27 -9.35 -16.44
N ALA A 25 -14.27 -8.54 -17.50
CA ALA A 25 -13.40 -8.74 -18.67
C ALA A 25 -11.91 -8.60 -18.30
N GLY A 26 -11.55 -7.57 -17.53
CA GLY A 26 -10.21 -7.40 -16.99
C GLY A 26 -9.77 -8.60 -16.16
N MET A 27 -10.63 -9.08 -15.25
CA MET A 27 -10.34 -10.24 -14.40
C MET A 27 -10.21 -11.55 -15.17
N LYS A 28 -10.97 -11.73 -16.26
CA LYS A 28 -10.81 -12.88 -17.15
C LYS A 28 -9.42 -12.93 -17.77
N PHE A 29 -8.90 -11.81 -18.27
CA PHE A 29 -7.54 -11.76 -18.83
C PHE A 29 -6.47 -11.84 -17.75
N TYR A 30 -6.71 -11.23 -16.59
CA TYR A 30 -5.83 -11.30 -15.42
C TYR A 30 -5.59 -12.74 -14.98
N GLY A 31 -6.65 -13.54 -14.84
CA GLY A 31 -6.53 -14.96 -14.48
C GLY A 31 -5.78 -15.80 -15.54
N GLN A 32 -5.76 -15.35 -16.80
CA GLN A 32 -4.98 -15.95 -17.88
C GLN A 32 -3.54 -15.43 -17.96
N GLN A 33 -3.12 -14.57 -17.02
CA GLN A 33 -1.83 -13.86 -17.03
C GLN A 33 -1.57 -13.01 -18.29
N LYS A 34 -2.63 -12.65 -19.02
CA LYS A 34 -2.56 -11.74 -20.18
C LYS A 34 -2.67 -10.31 -19.70
N PHE A 35 -1.64 -9.85 -19.01
CA PHE A 35 -1.62 -8.55 -18.32
C PHE A 35 -1.75 -7.36 -19.28
N ASP A 36 -1.22 -7.51 -20.50
CA ASP A 36 -1.33 -6.55 -21.62
C ASP A 36 -2.80 -6.31 -21.99
N LYS A 37 -3.61 -7.37 -21.99
CA LYS A 37 -5.05 -7.30 -22.31
C LYS A 37 -5.88 -6.93 -21.10
N ALA A 38 -5.47 -7.33 -19.90
CA ALA A 38 -6.19 -7.01 -18.66
C ALA A 38 -6.11 -5.52 -18.29
N LYS A 39 -4.93 -4.91 -18.46
CA LYS A 39 -4.65 -3.51 -18.10
C LYS A 39 -5.69 -2.49 -18.59
N PRO A 40 -6.01 -2.37 -19.90
CA PRO A 40 -6.92 -1.33 -20.39
C PRO A 40 -8.36 -1.50 -19.88
N HIS A 41 -8.77 -2.72 -19.50
CA HIS A 41 -10.08 -2.93 -18.88
C HIS A 41 -10.10 -2.43 -17.43
N LEU A 42 -9.04 -2.68 -16.67
CA LEU A 42 -8.93 -2.24 -15.27
C LEU A 42 -8.74 -0.73 -15.17
N GLU A 43 -8.00 -0.09 -16.08
CA GLU A 43 -7.87 1.38 -16.16
C GLU A 43 -9.24 2.06 -16.30
N LYS A 44 -10.08 1.55 -17.20
CA LYS A 44 -11.45 2.05 -17.39
C LYS A 44 -12.33 1.92 -16.13
N VAL A 45 -12.08 0.90 -15.31
CA VAL A 45 -12.81 0.74 -14.03
C VAL A 45 -12.31 1.76 -13.01
N CYS A 46 -10.99 2.01 -12.95
CA CYS A 46 -10.40 3.03 -12.07
C CYS A 46 -10.86 4.46 -12.41
N GLU A 47 -11.09 4.76 -13.69
CA GLU A 47 -11.63 6.05 -14.15
C GLU A 47 -13.15 6.20 -13.91
N GLY A 48 -13.83 5.11 -13.56
CA GLY A 48 -15.27 5.09 -13.35
C GLY A 48 -15.73 5.78 -12.06
N PRO A 49 -17.03 6.15 -11.96
CA PRO A 49 -17.55 6.91 -10.82
C PRO A 49 -17.76 6.06 -9.55
N TYR A 50 -17.56 4.74 -9.61
CA TYR A 50 -17.84 3.82 -8.50
C TYR A 50 -16.58 3.47 -7.71
N ARG A 51 -16.34 4.22 -6.64
CA ARG A 51 -15.11 4.16 -5.82
C ARG A 51 -14.72 2.74 -5.38
N GLU A 52 -15.67 1.95 -4.89
CA GLU A 52 -15.37 0.59 -4.41
C GLU A 52 -14.85 -0.36 -5.51
N LEU A 53 -15.35 -0.20 -6.74
CA LEU A 53 -14.84 -0.96 -7.89
C LEU A 53 -13.49 -0.43 -8.37
N ALA A 54 -13.30 0.90 -8.34
CA ALA A 54 -12.03 1.52 -8.67
C ALA A 54 -10.90 1.08 -7.72
N GLU A 55 -11.14 1.04 -6.42
CA GLU A 55 -10.15 0.60 -5.42
C GLU A 55 -9.73 -0.86 -5.64
N ARG A 56 -10.70 -1.74 -5.90
CA ARG A 56 -10.41 -3.15 -6.22
C ARG A 56 -9.64 -3.28 -7.54
N ALA A 57 -10.03 -2.54 -8.57
CA ALA A 57 -9.36 -2.54 -9.86
C ALA A 57 -7.93 -2.02 -9.77
N GLN A 58 -7.66 -1.04 -8.90
CA GLN A 58 -6.34 -0.44 -8.71
C GLN A 58 -5.30 -1.46 -8.24
N VAL A 59 -5.67 -2.37 -7.33
CA VAL A 59 -4.79 -3.45 -6.84
C VAL A 59 -4.39 -4.39 -7.99
N HIS A 60 -5.37 -4.80 -8.81
CA HIS A 60 -5.12 -5.66 -9.96
C HIS A 60 -4.32 -4.95 -11.06
N LEU A 61 -4.63 -3.67 -11.32
CA LEU A 61 -3.95 -2.84 -12.29
C LEU A 61 -2.48 -2.63 -11.93
N HIS A 62 -2.18 -2.42 -10.64
CA HIS A 62 -0.80 -2.35 -10.15
C HIS A 62 -0.04 -3.64 -10.48
N THR A 63 -0.65 -4.81 -10.21
CA THR A 63 -0.02 -6.10 -10.58
C THR A 63 0.21 -6.22 -12.09
N CYS A 64 -0.76 -5.82 -12.92
CA CYS A 64 -0.60 -5.83 -14.37
C CYS A 64 0.57 -4.97 -14.83
N ASN A 65 0.68 -3.73 -14.30
CA ASN A 65 1.77 -2.82 -14.62
C ASN A 65 3.13 -3.43 -14.25
N ASN A 66 3.25 -4.06 -13.08
CA ASN A 66 4.51 -4.62 -12.60
C ASN A 66 4.93 -5.82 -13.45
N ARG A 67 3.99 -6.69 -13.82
CA ARG A 67 4.24 -7.85 -14.68
C ARG A 67 4.66 -7.45 -16.09
N LEU A 68 4.04 -6.42 -16.65
CA LEU A 68 4.41 -5.88 -17.96
C LEU A 68 5.76 -5.16 -17.92
N ALA A 69 6.04 -4.38 -16.88
CA ALA A 69 7.34 -3.75 -16.71
C ALA A 69 8.46 -4.80 -16.62
N ALA A 70 8.26 -5.86 -15.83
CA ALA A 70 9.21 -6.97 -15.75
C ALA A 70 9.40 -7.69 -17.09
N ALA A 71 8.32 -7.94 -17.85
CA ALA A 71 8.39 -8.59 -19.15
C ALA A 71 9.11 -7.75 -20.22
N ASP A 72 8.95 -6.42 -20.18
CA ASP A 72 9.62 -5.47 -21.07
C ASP A 72 11.09 -5.18 -20.66
N GLY A 73 11.58 -5.80 -19.58
CA GLY A 73 12.86 -5.46 -18.98
C GLY A 73 12.93 -4.02 -18.46
N LYS A 74 11.78 -3.37 -18.27
CA LYS A 74 11.72 -2.01 -17.72
C LYS A 74 12.12 -2.08 -16.24
N PRO A 75 12.95 -1.13 -15.78
CA PRO A 75 13.34 -1.11 -14.39
C PRO A 75 12.11 -0.86 -13.49
N GLN A 76 12.07 -1.54 -12.35
CA GLN A 76 11.00 -1.41 -11.36
C GLN A 76 10.83 0.06 -10.93
N SER A 77 9.57 0.46 -10.71
CA SER A 77 9.27 1.79 -10.17
C SER A 77 9.65 1.88 -8.68
N GLY A 78 9.76 3.10 -8.14
CA GLY A 78 10.03 3.27 -6.71
C GLY A 78 8.95 2.63 -5.83
N GLN A 79 7.68 2.71 -6.23
CA GLN A 79 6.58 2.03 -5.54
C GLN A 79 6.79 0.51 -5.51
N ASP A 80 7.19 -0.09 -6.63
CA ASP A 80 7.36 -1.55 -6.72
C ASP A 80 8.50 -2.04 -5.82
N LEU A 81 9.58 -1.26 -5.77
CA LEU A 81 10.73 -1.52 -4.91
C LEU A 81 10.34 -1.43 -3.44
N TYR A 82 9.55 -0.41 -3.07
CA TYR A 82 9.02 -0.28 -1.72
C TYR A 82 8.11 -1.46 -1.33
N GLN A 83 7.16 -1.84 -2.19
CA GLN A 83 6.27 -2.98 -1.93
C GLN A 83 7.06 -4.29 -1.80
N ALA A 84 8.10 -4.48 -2.62
CA ALA A 84 9.01 -5.62 -2.47
C ALA A 84 9.79 -5.57 -1.15
N ALA A 85 10.19 -4.37 -0.70
CA ALA A 85 10.88 -4.20 0.58
C ALA A 85 10.01 -4.58 1.77
N ILE A 86 8.71 -4.22 1.77
CA ILE A 86 7.79 -4.60 2.85
C ILE A 86 7.66 -6.11 2.98
N VAL A 87 7.61 -6.84 1.85
CA VAL A 87 7.61 -8.31 1.86
C VAL A 87 8.88 -8.86 2.52
N LYS A 88 10.04 -8.24 2.25
CA LYS A 88 11.32 -8.62 2.86
C LYS A 88 11.37 -8.30 4.34
N LEU A 89 10.90 -7.13 4.74
CA LEU A 89 10.85 -6.68 6.13
C LEU A 89 9.98 -7.63 6.98
N ASN A 90 8.77 -7.94 6.52
CA ASN A 90 7.87 -8.88 7.18
C ASN A 90 8.41 -10.30 7.28
N SER A 91 9.39 -10.65 6.44
CA SER A 91 10.07 -11.95 6.45
C SER A 91 11.39 -11.93 7.21
N ALA A 92 11.67 -10.86 7.96
CA ALA A 92 12.93 -10.60 8.67
C ALA A 92 14.19 -10.65 7.76
N GLN A 93 14.03 -10.37 6.47
CA GLN A 93 15.13 -10.29 5.51
C GLN A 93 15.63 -8.84 5.42
N TYR A 94 16.21 -8.36 6.51
CA TYR A 94 16.50 -6.93 6.72
C TYR A 94 17.47 -6.35 5.69
N GLN A 95 18.54 -7.06 5.34
CA GLN A 95 19.52 -6.56 4.35
C GLN A 95 18.89 -6.36 2.96
N ASP A 96 18.06 -7.32 2.52
CA ASP A 96 17.34 -7.21 1.25
C ASP A 96 16.32 -6.06 1.28
N ALA A 97 15.65 -5.88 2.42
CA ALA A 97 14.68 -4.80 2.61
C ALA A 97 15.37 -3.43 2.52
N GLU A 98 16.51 -3.24 3.19
CA GLU A 98 17.30 -2.02 3.16
C GLU A 98 17.73 -1.64 1.73
N ASP A 99 18.26 -2.62 0.99
CA ASP A 99 18.66 -2.44 -0.41
C ASP A 99 17.48 -1.98 -1.28
N LEU A 100 16.30 -2.55 -1.07
CA LEU A 100 15.09 -2.22 -1.83
C LEU A 100 14.53 -0.85 -1.44
N LEU A 101 14.48 -0.50 -0.16
CA LEU A 101 14.06 0.83 0.31
C LEU A 101 15.00 1.93 -0.21
N THR A 102 16.31 1.67 -0.19
CA THR A 102 17.31 2.59 -0.76
C THR A 102 17.09 2.82 -2.25
N LYS A 103 16.86 1.74 -3.01
CA LYS A 103 16.54 1.85 -4.45
C LYS A 103 15.20 2.56 -4.67
N ALA A 104 14.19 2.33 -3.83
CA ALA A 104 12.90 3.00 -3.90
C ALA A 104 13.05 4.53 -3.76
N LEU A 105 13.82 4.97 -2.75
CA LEU A 105 14.16 6.38 -2.55
C LEU A 105 14.91 6.98 -3.75
N GLN A 106 15.89 6.27 -4.31
CA GLN A 106 16.62 6.68 -5.52
C GLN A 106 15.70 6.81 -6.74
N ARG A 107 14.62 6.03 -6.79
CA ARG A 107 13.56 6.11 -7.82
C ARG A 107 12.46 7.12 -7.49
N GLY A 108 12.65 7.93 -6.46
CA GLY A 108 11.76 9.04 -6.10
C GLY A 108 10.54 8.63 -5.27
N PHE A 109 10.45 7.38 -4.79
CA PHE A 109 9.45 7.02 -3.82
C PHE A 109 9.79 7.68 -2.48
N LYS A 110 8.94 8.59 -2.01
CA LYS A 110 9.17 9.42 -0.82
C LYS A 110 7.84 9.61 -0.10
N GLY A 111 7.90 9.83 1.21
CA GLY A 111 6.72 10.06 2.04
C GLY A 111 6.81 9.37 3.40
N PRO A 112 5.79 9.54 4.24
CA PRO A 112 5.78 8.97 5.58
C PRO A 112 5.89 7.43 5.55
N ASP A 113 5.31 6.77 4.56
CA ASP A 113 5.31 5.30 4.42
C ASP A 113 6.72 4.69 4.31
N VAL A 114 7.63 5.34 3.55
CA VAL A 114 9.01 4.84 3.37
C VAL A 114 9.87 5.17 4.59
N SER A 115 9.68 6.34 5.20
CA SER A 115 10.36 6.70 6.45
C SER A 115 9.93 5.76 7.58
N TYR A 116 8.64 5.42 7.68
CA TYR A 116 8.16 4.49 8.69
C TYR A 116 8.76 3.08 8.51
N ALA A 117 8.80 2.58 7.28
CA ALA A 117 9.42 1.27 6.99
C ALA A 117 10.92 1.24 7.32
N LEU A 118 11.65 2.34 7.07
CA LEU A 118 13.05 2.49 7.49
C LEU A 118 13.18 2.53 9.02
N ALA A 119 12.27 3.19 9.71
CA ALA A 119 12.26 3.20 11.18
C ALA A 119 12.11 1.79 11.75
N CYS A 120 11.13 1.01 11.26
CA CYS A 120 10.95 -0.39 11.65
C CYS A 120 12.18 -1.25 11.34
N LEU A 121 12.75 -1.10 10.14
CA LEU A 121 13.98 -1.79 9.74
C LEU A 121 15.12 -1.55 10.74
N HIS A 122 15.41 -0.29 11.05
CA HIS A 122 16.50 0.08 11.96
C HIS A 122 16.23 -0.32 13.41
N ALA A 123 14.98 -0.26 13.86
CA ALA A 123 14.60 -0.77 15.18
C ALA A 123 14.88 -2.27 15.31
N GLN A 124 14.52 -3.05 14.29
CA GLN A 124 14.73 -4.49 14.22
C GLN A 124 16.21 -4.90 14.05
N THR A 125 17.05 -4.04 13.48
CA THR A 125 18.49 -4.28 13.34
C THR A 125 19.32 -3.63 14.45
N HIS A 126 18.68 -3.11 15.50
CA HIS A 126 19.29 -2.48 16.67
C HIS A 126 20.09 -1.20 16.37
N ASP A 127 19.73 -0.48 15.31
CA ASP A 127 20.20 0.88 15.05
C ASP A 127 19.20 1.91 15.57
N SER A 128 19.20 2.11 16.89
CA SER A 128 18.25 3.00 17.56
C SER A 128 18.33 4.44 17.06
N GLU A 129 19.52 4.95 16.72
CA GLU A 129 19.68 6.32 16.22
C GLU A 129 18.94 6.52 14.90
N ALA A 130 19.18 5.64 13.93
CA ALA A 130 18.54 5.72 12.63
C ALA A 130 17.02 5.47 12.73
N ALA A 131 16.60 4.54 13.59
CA ALA A 131 15.19 4.26 13.83
C ALA A 131 14.43 5.50 14.32
N LEU A 132 14.98 6.22 15.29
CA LEU A 132 14.36 7.41 15.87
C LEU A 132 14.27 8.56 14.87
N VAL A 133 15.33 8.78 14.08
CA VAL A 133 15.35 9.81 13.02
C VAL A 133 14.24 9.55 12.01
N HIS A 134 14.16 8.34 11.48
CA HIS A 134 13.16 8.00 10.47
C HIS A 134 11.73 7.96 11.02
N LEU A 135 11.54 7.55 12.29
CA LEU A 135 10.23 7.62 12.92
C LEU A 135 9.73 9.06 13.07
N GLN A 136 10.62 9.99 13.44
CA GLN A 136 10.28 11.40 13.51
C GLN A 136 9.90 11.96 12.13
N GLU A 137 10.65 11.61 11.08
CA GLU A 137 10.32 12.00 9.70
C GLU A 137 8.94 11.47 9.28
N ALA A 138 8.66 10.20 9.59
CA ALA A 138 7.36 9.58 9.30
C ALA A 138 6.22 10.32 10.00
N ILE A 139 6.35 10.58 11.30
CA ILE A 139 5.35 11.28 12.11
C ILE A 139 5.16 12.74 11.67
N GLN A 140 6.22 13.41 11.22
CA GLN A 140 6.12 14.75 10.64
C GLN A 140 5.36 14.75 9.32
N GLY A 141 5.52 13.71 8.50
CA GLY A 141 4.79 13.53 7.24
C GLY A 141 3.32 13.14 7.44
N ASP A 142 3.06 12.22 8.38
CA ASP A 142 1.73 11.80 8.79
C ASP A 142 1.70 11.49 10.29
N GLY A 143 0.96 12.29 11.06
CA GLY A 143 0.83 12.12 12.49
C GLY A 143 0.21 10.76 12.91
N PHE A 144 -0.49 10.07 12.00
CA PHE A 144 -1.02 8.74 12.25
C PHE A 144 0.08 7.69 12.48
N CYS A 145 1.28 7.88 11.91
CA CYS A 145 2.44 7.00 12.15
C CYS A 145 2.79 6.88 13.64
N ARG A 146 2.48 7.89 14.46
CA ARG A 146 2.67 7.84 15.91
C ARG A 146 1.77 6.79 16.56
N VAL A 147 0.51 6.74 16.15
CA VAL A 147 -0.48 5.79 16.66
C VAL A 147 -0.09 4.37 16.25
N LEU A 148 0.43 4.20 15.02
CA LEU A 148 0.96 2.92 14.55
C LEU A 148 2.14 2.47 15.43
N ALA A 149 3.16 3.32 15.62
CA ALA A 149 4.36 2.98 16.39
C ALA A 149 4.08 2.65 17.87
N GLN A 150 2.99 3.17 18.45
CA GLN A 150 2.57 2.80 19.81
C GLN A 150 2.12 1.33 19.94
N GLN A 151 1.74 0.68 18.83
CA GLN A 151 1.20 -0.68 18.81
C GLN A 151 2.08 -1.66 18.02
N ASP A 152 3.15 -1.16 17.40
CA ASP A 152 3.97 -1.93 16.48
C ASP A 152 5.15 -2.61 17.21
N HIS A 153 5.17 -3.93 17.15
CA HIS A 153 6.16 -4.78 17.78
C HIS A 153 7.57 -4.60 17.19
N ASP A 154 7.67 -4.02 15.99
CA ASP A 154 8.98 -3.72 15.40
C ASP A 154 9.81 -2.79 16.30
N PHE A 155 9.16 -1.99 17.16
CA PHE A 155 9.80 -1.06 18.08
C PHE A 155 9.93 -1.55 19.53
N ASP A 156 9.58 -2.82 19.83
CA ASP A 156 9.60 -3.34 21.21
C ASP A 156 10.98 -3.15 21.87
N ALA A 157 12.08 -3.29 21.11
CA ALA A 157 13.44 -3.08 21.59
C ALA A 157 13.77 -1.62 21.97
N LEU A 158 12.98 -0.65 21.51
CA LEU A 158 13.17 0.78 21.79
C LEU A 158 12.29 1.30 22.94
N MET A 159 11.41 0.48 23.50
CA MET A 159 10.50 0.89 24.56
C MET A 159 11.20 1.40 25.83
N GLU A 160 12.44 0.95 26.08
CA GLU A 160 13.27 1.41 27.19
C GLU A 160 14.08 2.68 26.86
N ASP A 161 14.12 3.12 25.60
CA ASP A 161 14.80 4.35 25.19
C ASP A 161 13.90 5.57 25.50
N PRO A 162 14.31 6.49 26.40
CA PRO A 162 13.49 7.66 26.74
C PRO A 162 13.19 8.56 25.54
N ARG A 163 14.04 8.56 24.51
CA ARG A 163 13.82 9.36 23.30
C ARG A 163 12.68 8.80 22.47
N PHE A 164 12.55 7.47 22.42
CA PHE A 164 11.44 6.80 21.76
C PHE A 164 10.13 7.11 22.49
N THR A 165 10.11 7.01 23.82
CA THR A 165 8.90 7.30 24.60
C THR A 165 8.47 8.76 24.48
N GLU A 166 9.40 9.72 24.44
CA GLU A 166 9.11 11.13 24.16
C GLU A 166 8.54 11.35 22.74
N ILE A 167 9.08 10.63 21.74
CA ILE A 167 8.53 10.65 20.37
C ILE A 167 7.10 10.12 20.34
N LEU A 168 6.73 9.12 21.16
CA LEU A 168 5.36 8.56 21.16
C LEU A 168 4.38 9.37 22.03
N TYR A 169 4.84 9.87 23.18
CA TYR A 169 4.04 10.53 24.20
C TYR A 169 4.64 11.89 24.57
N PRO A 170 4.56 12.88 23.67
CA PRO A 170 5.14 14.19 23.92
C PRO A 170 4.37 14.87 25.05
N GLU A 171 5.08 15.41 26.02
CA GLU A 171 4.50 16.25 27.07
C GLU A 171 3.69 17.38 26.42
N PRO A 172 2.48 17.68 26.90
CA PRO A 172 1.73 18.84 26.44
C PRO A 172 2.61 20.07 26.64
N LYS A 173 2.84 20.83 25.56
CA LYS A 173 3.51 22.13 25.69
C LYS A 173 2.60 23.02 26.56
N ALA A 174 3.11 23.41 27.73
CA ALA A 174 2.46 24.31 28.67
C ALA A 174 2.15 25.69 28.06
#